data_AF-A0A930F1K2-F1
#
_entry.id   AF-A0A930F1K2-F1
#
_cell.length_a   1.000
_cell.length_b   1.000
_cell.length_c   1.000
_cell.angle_alpha   90.00
_cell.angle_beta   90.00
_cell.angle_gamma   90.00
#
_symmetry.space_group_name_H-M   'P 1'
#
loop_
_entity.id
_entity.type
_entity.pdbx_description
1 polymer ?
#
loop_
_entity_poly.entity_id
_entity_poly.type
_entity_poly.pdbx_seq_one_letter_code
_entity_poly.pdbx_strand_id
1 'polypeptide(L)'
;MKTKELKIEVPDGYEIDREKSTFEKIVFKKRELPKSWEELHMIKGWFVENGSGIYEFENCFTISKNRNLFPTKEEAEACVALAQLCQLRDRYNDGWKPDWKDFEEKFNIFYSENKIVKGFGYISSSVLTFKTKELRDKFLENFRNLIETAKPLL
;
A
#
# COMPACT_ATOMS: atom_id res chain seq x y z
N MET A 1 35.02 6.69 -33.06
CA MET A 1 34.60 5.30 -33.40
C MET A 1 33.08 5.21 -33.26
N LYS A 2 32.39 4.51 -34.17
CA LYS A 2 30.95 4.22 -34.01
C LYS A 2 30.79 2.99 -33.12
N THR A 3 30.17 3.16 -31.96
CA THR A 3 29.83 2.06 -31.04
C THR A 3 28.62 1.30 -31.60
N LYS A 4 28.66 -0.04 -31.59
CA LYS A 4 27.51 -0.90 -31.90
C LYS A 4 27.14 -1.68 -30.63
N GLU A 5 25.85 -1.74 -30.30
CA GLU A 5 25.33 -2.36 -29.08
C GLU A 5 24.27 -3.42 -29.39
N LEU A 6 24.16 -4.43 -28.53
CA LEU A 6 23.11 -5.45 -28.53
C LEU A 6 22.27 -5.26 -27.26
N LYS A 7 20.96 -5.06 -27.40
CA LYS A 7 20.03 -4.97 -26.28
C LYS A 7 19.30 -6.30 -26.12
N ILE A 8 19.26 -6.82 -24.89
CA ILE A 8 18.53 -8.04 -24.53
C ILE A 8 17.32 -7.63 -23.73
N GLU A 9 16.14 -8.07 -24.16
CA GLU A 9 14.91 -7.95 -23.39
C GLU A 9 14.75 -9.19 -22.50
N VAL A 10 14.60 -8.97 -21.20
CA VAL A 10 14.42 -10.05 -20.23
C VAL A 10 12.92 -10.36 -20.11
N PRO A 11 12.48 -11.63 -20.21
CA PRO A 11 11.08 -11.98 -20.02
C PRO A 11 10.56 -11.59 -18.63
N ASP A 12 9.27 -11.25 -18.54
CA ASP A 12 8.62 -10.90 -17.28
C ASP A 12 8.76 -12.02 -16.24
N GLY A 13 9.20 -11.65 -15.02
CA GLY A 13 9.40 -12.59 -13.93
C GLY A 13 10.72 -13.38 -14.00
N TYR A 14 11.62 -13.03 -14.92
CA TYR A 14 12.95 -13.62 -15.02
C TYR A 14 14.06 -12.58 -14.81
N GLU A 15 15.26 -13.08 -14.51
CA GLU A 15 16.50 -12.32 -14.52
C GLU A 15 17.60 -13.12 -15.23
N ILE A 16 18.65 -12.44 -15.70
CA ILE A 16 19.79 -13.12 -16.31
C ILE A 16 20.53 -13.91 -15.23
N ASP A 17 20.62 -15.23 -15.41
CA ASP A 17 21.45 -16.11 -14.61
C ASP A 17 22.92 -15.89 -15.01
N ARG A 18 23.61 -14.99 -14.31
CA ARG A 18 25.00 -14.63 -14.63
C ARG A 18 25.99 -15.80 -14.45
N GLU A 19 25.63 -16.82 -13.68
CA GLU A 19 26.49 -17.99 -13.46
C GLU A 19 26.36 -19.00 -14.61
N LYS A 20 25.15 -19.17 -15.15
CA LYS A 20 24.89 -20.10 -16.26
C LYS A 20 24.94 -19.46 -17.64
N SER A 21 24.99 -18.14 -17.71
CA SER A 21 25.11 -17.40 -18.97
C SER A 21 26.55 -17.37 -19.46
N THR A 22 26.72 -17.45 -20.77
CA THR A 22 28.00 -17.23 -21.47
C THR A 22 27.86 -16.07 -22.45
N PHE A 23 28.96 -15.66 -23.08
CA PHE A 23 28.94 -14.64 -24.12
C PHE A 23 28.01 -15.01 -25.30
N GLU A 24 27.85 -16.30 -25.59
CA GLU A 24 27.08 -16.82 -26.73
C GLU A 24 25.66 -17.28 -26.35
N LYS A 25 25.41 -17.53 -25.05
CA LYS A 25 24.13 -18.05 -24.55
C LYS A 25 23.72 -17.37 -23.25
N ILE A 26 22.67 -16.57 -23.31
CA ILE A 26 22.08 -15.93 -22.13
C ILE A 26 21.01 -16.86 -21.56
N VAL A 27 21.18 -17.26 -20.30
CA VAL A 27 20.23 -18.11 -19.57
C VAL A 27 19.42 -17.22 -18.64
N PHE A 28 18.09 -17.29 -18.75
CA PHE A 28 17.20 -16.65 -17.81
C PHE A 28 16.84 -17.61 -16.69
N LYS A 29 16.92 -17.15 -15.44
CA LYS A 29 16.36 -17.85 -14.28
C LYS A 29 15.15 -17.10 -13.76
N LYS A 30 14.20 -17.84 -13.20
CA LYS A 30 13.01 -17.25 -12.59
C LYS A 30 13.45 -16.36 -11.43
N ARG A 31 12.92 -15.14 -11.37
CA ARG A 31 13.21 -14.21 -10.28
C ARG A 31 12.59 -14.77 -9.01
N GLU A 32 13.37 -14.80 -7.93
CA GLU A 32 12.80 -15.10 -6.61
C GLU A 32 11.94 -13.91 -6.15
N LEU A 33 10.94 -14.20 -5.30
CA LEU A 33 10.18 -13.14 -4.65
C LEU A 33 11.10 -12.38 -3.68
N PRO A 34 11.06 -11.03 -3.67
CA PRO A 34 11.89 -10.25 -2.79
C PRO A 34 11.54 -10.56 -1.32
N LYS A 35 12.55 -10.78 -0.50
CA LYS A 35 12.43 -11.03 0.95
C LYS A 35 12.60 -9.76 1.78
N SER A 36 13.01 -8.68 1.14
CA SER A 36 13.24 -7.36 1.73
C SER A 36 12.83 -6.24 0.76
N TRP A 37 12.67 -5.03 1.29
CA TRP A 37 12.40 -3.84 0.47
C TRP A 37 13.57 -3.55 -0.48
N GLU A 38 14.79 -3.72 0.00
CA GLU A 38 16.04 -3.46 -0.72
C GLU A 38 16.25 -4.38 -1.94
N GLU A 39 15.64 -5.58 -1.95
CA GLU A 39 15.66 -6.51 -3.09
C GLU A 39 14.80 -6.09 -4.28
N LEU A 40 13.91 -5.09 -4.12
CA LEU A 40 13.20 -4.49 -5.25
C LEU A 40 14.13 -3.68 -6.16
N HIS A 41 15.31 -3.32 -5.66
CA HIS A 41 16.35 -2.51 -6.30
C HIS A 41 15.91 -1.11 -6.73
N MET A 42 15.09 -1.01 -7.78
CA MET A 42 14.68 0.24 -8.37
C MET A 42 13.19 0.19 -8.70
N ILE A 43 12.44 1.16 -8.19
CA ILE A 43 11.00 1.27 -8.37
C ILE A 43 10.65 2.64 -8.97
N LYS A 44 9.46 2.73 -9.52
CA LYS A 44 8.80 3.99 -9.88
C LYS A 44 7.47 4.04 -9.16
N GLY A 45 6.95 5.24 -8.93
CA GLY A 45 5.66 5.40 -8.28
C GLY A 45 5.39 6.83 -7.87
N TRP A 46 4.50 6.98 -6.91
CA TRP A 46 4.00 8.26 -6.42
C TRP A 46 4.30 8.41 -4.94
N PHE A 47 4.72 9.59 -4.49
CA PHE A 47 4.94 9.83 -3.07
C PHE A 47 4.17 11.06 -2.59
N VAL A 48 3.94 11.09 -1.28
CA VAL A 48 3.30 12.21 -0.58
C VAL A 48 4.39 13.05 0.07
N GLU A 49 4.51 14.32 -0.33
CA GLU A 49 5.39 15.31 0.28
C GLU A 49 4.79 15.86 1.59
N ASN A 50 5.60 16.54 2.40
CA ASN A 50 5.18 17.18 3.66
C ASN A 50 3.91 18.06 3.53
N GLY A 51 3.72 18.73 2.39
CA GLY A 51 2.52 19.54 2.10
C GLY A 51 1.29 18.75 1.65
N SER A 52 1.32 17.41 1.74
CA SER A 52 0.36 16.49 1.10
C SER A 52 0.32 16.58 -0.43
N GLY A 53 1.33 17.19 -1.05
CA GLY A 53 1.52 17.19 -2.50
C GLY A 53 1.87 15.79 -2.99
N ILE A 54 1.31 15.38 -4.11
CA ILE A 54 1.51 14.04 -4.70
C ILE A 54 2.32 14.19 -5.98
N TYR A 55 3.49 13.56 -6.00
CA TYR A 55 4.43 13.66 -7.12
C TYR A 55 4.88 12.29 -7.57
N GLU A 56 5.04 12.15 -8.87
CA GLU A 56 5.65 10.98 -9.47
C GLU A 56 7.17 11.02 -9.25
N PHE A 57 7.75 9.85 -9.00
CA PHE A 57 9.18 9.68 -8.87
C PHE A 57 9.62 8.41 -9.61
N GLU A 58 10.49 8.61 -10.59
CA GLU A 58 11.07 7.55 -11.39
C GLU A 58 12.45 7.14 -10.87
N ASN A 59 12.85 5.89 -11.15
CA ASN A 59 14.20 5.38 -10.88
C ASN A 59 14.63 5.50 -9.41
N CYS A 60 13.69 5.24 -8.49
CA CYS A 60 13.91 5.30 -7.06
C CYS A 60 14.60 4.03 -6.55
N PHE A 61 15.82 4.15 -6.04
CA PHE A 61 16.48 3.03 -5.37
C PHE A 61 15.77 2.69 -4.06
N THR A 62 15.45 1.40 -3.84
CA THR A 62 14.75 0.90 -2.65
C THR A 62 15.66 0.77 -1.43
N ILE A 63 16.42 1.83 -1.13
CA ILE A 63 17.22 1.91 0.09
C ILE A 63 16.35 2.25 1.30
N SER A 64 16.91 2.11 2.50
CA SER A 64 16.18 2.29 3.77
C SER A 64 15.51 3.65 3.98
N LYS A 65 15.92 4.68 3.24
CA LYS A 65 15.35 6.04 3.30
C LYS A 65 14.16 6.25 2.37
N ASN A 66 14.05 5.49 1.29
CA ASN A 66 13.03 5.68 0.25
C ASN A 66 11.96 4.60 0.42
N ARG A 67 10.96 4.84 1.28
CA ARG A 67 9.95 3.84 1.69
C ARG A 67 8.51 4.32 1.56
N ASN A 68 8.30 5.48 0.96
CA ASN A 68 7.02 6.17 0.87
C ASN A 68 6.51 6.33 -0.57
N LEU A 69 6.94 5.43 -1.48
CA LEU A 69 6.41 5.37 -2.83
C LEU A 69 5.26 4.37 -2.90
N PHE A 70 4.18 4.80 -3.53
CA PHE A 70 3.01 4.02 -3.89
C PHE A 70 3.09 3.63 -5.37
N PRO A 71 2.69 2.40 -5.74
CA PRO A 71 2.67 1.98 -7.14
C PRO A 71 1.81 2.88 -8.04
N THR A 72 0.69 3.39 -7.51
CA THR A 72 -0.26 4.22 -8.25
C THR A 72 -0.51 5.58 -7.59
N LYS A 73 -0.99 6.55 -8.38
CA LYS A 73 -1.37 7.87 -7.86
C LYS A 73 -2.56 7.73 -6.92
N GLU A 74 -3.50 6.87 -7.27
CA GLU A 74 -4.71 6.57 -6.51
C GLU A 74 -4.38 6.02 -5.13
N GLU A 75 -3.37 5.15 -4.99
CA GLU A 75 -2.89 4.68 -3.69
C GLU A 75 -2.22 5.80 -2.87
N ALA A 76 -1.49 6.73 -3.51
CA ALA A 76 -0.92 7.88 -2.82
C ALA A 76 -2.02 8.84 -2.30
N GLU A 77 -3.05 9.10 -3.11
CA GLU A 77 -4.24 9.87 -2.72
C GLU A 77 -4.99 9.17 -1.57
N ALA A 78 -5.14 7.85 -1.67
CA ALA A 78 -5.74 7.02 -0.64
C ALA A 78 -4.94 7.06 0.67
N CYS A 79 -3.61 7.10 0.62
CA CYS A 79 -2.77 7.19 1.82
C CYS A 79 -3.01 8.51 2.57
N VAL A 80 -3.11 9.64 1.85
CA VAL A 80 -3.43 10.94 2.45
C VAL A 80 -4.81 10.92 3.10
N ALA A 81 -5.80 10.33 2.42
CA ALA A 81 -7.14 10.16 2.98
C ALA A 81 -7.13 9.25 4.22
N LEU A 82 -6.40 8.13 4.18
CA LEU A 82 -6.27 7.19 5.29
C LEU A 82 -5.59 7.80 6.51
N ALA A 83 -4.56 8.64 6.30
CA ALA A 83 -3.91 9.38 7.38
C ALA A 83 -4.89 10.31 8.11
N GLN A 84 -5.75 11.03 7.36
CA GLN A 84 -6.81 11.86 7.93
C GLN A 84 -7.85 11.01 8.67
N LEU A 85 -8.32 9.92 8.06
CA LEU A 85 -9.29 9.01 8.68
C LEU A 85 -8.77 8.41 9.99
N CYS A 86 -7.48 8.06 10.08
CA CYS A 86 -6.86 7.58 11.31
C CYS A 86 -6.96 8.62 12.45
N GLN A 87 -6.63 9.88 12.17
CA GLN A 87 -6.72 10.97 13.15
C GLN A 87 -8.17 11.20 13.61
N LEU A 88 -9.12 11.20 12.67
CA LEU A 88 -10.54 11.37 12.97
C LEU A 88 -11.09 10.19 13.78
N ARG A 89 -10.76 8.95 13.40
CA ARG A 89 -11.18 7.72 14.08
C ARG A 89 -10.75 7.74 15.54
N ASP A 90 -9.51 8.10 15.81
CA ASP A 90 -8.97 8.13 17.17
C ASP A 90 -9.73 9.13 18.07
N ARG A 91 -10.19 10.25 17.50
CA ARG A 91 -11.07 11.21 18.20
C ARG A 91 -12.47 10.65 18.44
N TYR A 92 -13.04 9.93 17.48
CA TYR A 92 -14.35 9.30 17.65
C TYR A 92 -14.34 8.21 18.72
N ASN A 93 -13.23 7.48 18.85
CA ASN A 93 -13.06 6.45 19.87
C ASN A 93 -12.69 6.98 21.25
N ASP A 94 -12.41 8.28 21.39
CA ASP A 94 -12.06 8.92 22.67
C ASP A 94 -11.00 8.16 23.47
N GLY A 95 -9.89 7.81 22.78
CA GLY A 95 -8.78 7.07 23.38
C GLY A 95 -9.00 5.56 23.54
N TRP A 96 -10.20 5.03 23.25
CA TRP A 96 -10.41 3.59 23.17
C TRP A 96 -9.56 2.99 22.04
N LYS A 97 -8.89 1.89 22.35
CA LYS A 97 -8.14 1.08 21.38
C LYS A 97 -8.67 -0.35 21.42
N PRO A 98 -8.87 -0.98 20.26
CA PRO A 98 -9.31 -2.37 20.22
C PRO A 98 -8.21 -3.30 20.76
N ASP A 99 -8.57 -4.20 21.68
CA ASP A 99 -7.75 -5.37 21.99
C ASP A 99 -8.21 -6.55 21.14
N TRP A 100 -7.32 -7.04 20.27
CA TRP A 100 -7.64 -8.14 19.35
C TRP A 100 -7.48 -9.53 19.99
N LYS A 101 -7.10 -9.60 21.27
CA LYS A 101 -7.01 -10.85 22.03
C LYS A 101 -8.29 -11.16 22.81
N ASP A 102 -9.15 -10.17 23.01
CA ASP A 102 -10.46 -10.38 23.61
C ASP A 102 -11.51 -10.72 22.54
N PHE A 103 -12.63 -11.25 23.00
CA PHE A 103 -13.79 -11.55 22.16
C PHE A 103 -14.87 -10.47 22.29
N GLU A 104 -14.49 -9.24 22.63
CA GLU A 104 -15.42 -8.12 22.65
C GLU A 104 -15.78 -7.71 21.23
N GLU A 105 -17.04 -7.40 21.00
CA GLU A 105 -17.54 -6.94 19.71
C GLU A 105 -16.97 -5.57 19.36
N LYS A 106 -16.46 -5.44 18.13
CA LYS A 106 -15.86 -4.21 17.60
C LYS A 106 -16.48 -3.90 16.25
N PHE A 107 -16.86 -2.66 16.02
CA PHE A 107 -17.58 -2.26 14.83
C PHE A 107 -16.63 -1.65 13.82
N ASN A 108 -16.71 -2.03 12.54
CA ASN A 108 -15.76 -1.56 11.53
C ASN A 108 -16.41 -1.11 10.23
N ILE A 109 -15.64 -0.33 9.47
CA ILE A 109 -15.93 0.04 8.08
C ILE A 109 -14.81 -0.56 7.23
N PHE A 110 -15.16 -1.28 6.17
CA PHE A 110 -14.20 -1.86 5.23
C PHE A 110 -14.78 -1.86 3.82
N TYR A 111 -13.92 -2.07 2.83
CA TYR A 111 -14.34 -2.17 1.43
C TYR A 111 -14.46 -3.63 1.02
N SER A 112 -15.60 -4.02 0.45
CA SER A 112 -15.84 -5.38 -0.04
C SER A 112 -16.91 -5.36 -1.13
N GLU A 113 -16.82 -6.26 -2.11
CA GLU A 113 -17.75 -6.33 -3.25
C GLU A 113 -17.91 -4.97 -3.98
N ASN A 114 -16.82 -4.20 -4.11
CA ASN A 114 -16.80 -2.87 -4.71
C ASN A 114 -17.73 -1.84 -4.02
N LYS A 115 -17.95 -1.96 -2.71
CA LYS A 115 -18.76 -1.02 -1.91
C LYS A 115 -18.20 -0.86 -0.50
N ILE A 116 -18.52 0.27 0.12
CA ILE A 116 -18.28 0.47 1.56
C ILE A 116 -19.28 -0.38 2.35
N VAL A 117 -18.75 -1.22 3.24
CA VAL A 117 -19.52 -2.12 4.11
C VAL A 117 -19.36 -1.72 5.57
N LYS A 118 -20.47 -1.79 6.31
CA LYS A 118 -20.48 -1.72 7.77
C LYS A 118 -20.47 -3.13 8.33
N GLY A 119 -19.48 -3.45 9.16
CA GLY A 119 -19.39 -4.76 9.81
C GLY A 119 -19.10 -4.67 11.29
N PHE A 120 -18.93 -5.85 11.86
CA PHE A 120 -18.43 -6.04 13.21
C PHE A 120 -17.54 -7.29 13.23
N GLY A 121 -16.71 -7.41 14.25
CA GLY A 121 -15.85 -8.56 14.46
C GLY A 121 -15.31 -8.57 15.88
N TYR A 122 -14.57 -9.62 16.22
CA TYR A 122 -14.08 -9.85 17.58
C TYR A 122 -12.56 -9.74 17.62
N ILE A 123 -11.90 -10.60 16.86
CA ILE A 123 -10.43 -10.78 16.86
C ILE A 123 -9.76 -10.31 15.56
N SER A 124 -10.55 -9.91 14.54
CA SER A 124 -10.03 -9.49 13.23
C SER A 124 -9.85 -7.97 13.18
N SER A 125 -8.62 -7.53 12.91
CA SER A 125 -8.30 -6.11 12.86
C SER A 125 -8.80 -5.43 11.57
N SER A 126 -9.30 -4.20 11.70
CA SER A 126 -9.56 -3.29 10.58
C SER A 126 -9.09 -1.87 10.94
N VAL A 127 -8.67 -1.10 9.94
CA VAL A 127 -8.16 0.26 10.16
C VAL A 127 -9.27 1.15 10.73
N LEU A 128 -10.48 1.09 10.17
CA LEU A 128 -11.61 1.90 10.63
C LEU A 128 -12.46 1.11 11.63
N THR A 129 -11.90 0.87 12.81
CA THR A 129 -12.58 0.19 13.92
C THR A 129 -13.04 1.18 14.99
N PHE A 130 -14.22 0.91 15.55
CA PHE A 130 -14.92 1.74 16.51
C PHE A 130 -15.42 0.91 17.69
N LYS A 131 -15.44 1.54 18.87
CA LYS A 131 -15.92 0.95 20.11
C LYS A 131 -17.40 0.56 20.05
N THR A 132 -18.21 1.38 19.39
CA THR A 132 -19.67 1.17 19.31
C THR A 132 -20.19 1.32 17.88
N LYS A 133 -21.36 0.73 17.65
CA LYS A 133 -22.09 0.80 16.39
C LYS A 133 -22.42 2.24 15.98
N GLU A 134 -22.81 3.06 16.95
CA GLU A 134 -23.25 4.44 16.77
C GLU A 134 -22.08 5.31 16.31
N LEU A 135 -20.89 5.12 16.89
CA LEU A 135 -19.68 5.83 16.48
C LEU A 135 -19.30 5.49 15.04
N ARG A 136 -19.33 4.20 14.68
CA ARG A 136 -19.07 3.74 13.31
C ARG A 136 -20.05 4.37 12.32
N ASP A 137 -21.33 4.31 12.61
CA ASP A 137 -22.38 4.79 11.69
C ASP A 137 -22.29 6.31 11.50
N LYS A 138 -22.07 7.06 12.58
CA LYS A 138 -21.85 8.52 12.53
C LYS A 138 -20.56 8.89 11.80
N PHE A 139 -19.50 8.10 11.97
CA PHE A 139 -18.24 8.32 11.27
C PHE A 139 -18.41 8.14 9.75
N LEU A 140 -19.11 7.08 9.33
CA LEU A 140 -19.41 6.84 7.92
C LEU A 140 -20.24 7.97 7.32
N GLU A 141 -21.25 8.47 8.05
CA GLU A 141 -22.09 9.58 7.60
C GLU A 141 -21.26 10.84 7.33
N ASN A 142 -20.38 11.22 8.28
CA ASN A 142 -19.62 12.45 8.19
C ASN A 142 -18.47 12.40 7.17
N PHE A 143 -17.89 11.22 6.94
CA PHE A 143 -16.64 11.09 6.18
C PHE A 143 -16.73 10.13 4.99
N ARG A 144 -17.95 9.83 4.50
CA ARG A 144 -18.16 8.92 3.35
C ARG A 144 -17.25 9.23 2.17
N ASN A 145 -17.17 10.49 1.73
CA ASN A 145 -16.35 10.87 0.57
C ASN A 145 -14.86 10.60 0.80
N LEU A 146 -14.37 10.83 2.02
CA LEU A 146 -12.98 10.59 2.38
C LEU A 146 -12.68 9.08 2.45
N ILE A 147 -13.64 8.27 2.90
CA ILE A 147 -13.56 6.80 2.89
C ILE A 147 -13.55 6.27 1.45
N GLU A 148 -14.36 6.84 0.55
CA GLU A 148 -14.34 6.50 -0.88
C GLU A 148 -12.97 6.79 -1.52
N THR A 149 -12.29 7.89 -1.15
CA THR A 149 -10.93 8.17 -1.61
C THR A 149 -9.93 7.15 -1.05
N ALA A 150 -10.08 6.75 0.21
CA ALA A 150 -9.17 5.79 0.86
C ALA A 150 -9.38 4.32 0.42
N LYS A 151 -10.41 4.01 -0.37
CA LYS A 151 -10.79 2.63 -0.74
C LYS A 151 -9.66 1.73 -1.29
N PRO A 152 -8.63 2.20 -2.02
CA PRO A 152 -7.54 1.33 -2.48
C PRO A 152 -6.73 0.71 -1.33
N LEU A 153 -6.78 1.30 -0.13
CA LEU A 153 -6.02 0.89 1.06
C LEU A 153 -6.92 0.45 2.23
N LEU A 154 -8.23 0.25 2.01
CA LEU A 154 -9.23 -0.16 3.00
C LEU A 154 -9.80 -1.55 2.70
#